data_AF-A0A7W8E639-F1
#
_entry.id   AF-A0A7W8E639-F1
#
_cell.length_a   1.000
_cell.length_b   1.000
_cell.length_c   1.000
_cell.angle_alpha   90.00
_cell.angle_beta   90.00
_cell.angle_gamma   90.00
#
_symmetry.space_group_name_H-M   'P 1'
#
loop_
_entity.id
_entity.type
_entity.pdbx_description
1 polymer ?
#
loop_
_entity_poly.entity_id
_entity_poly.type
_entity_poly.pdbx_seq_one_letter_code
_entity_poly.pdbx_strand_id
1 'polypeptide(L)' 'MIEAILERCAGIDVGKKFVVVCVMTGGARDEPHTQIKKFGTIVSELQRLAEWLVAERLHSRRDGEYRQLLEAGLQPA' A
#
# COMPACT_ATOMS: atom_id res chain seq x y z
N MET A 1 -1.69 19.93 -4.72
CA MET A 1 -2.16 18.54 -4.89
C MET A 1 -0.96 17.74 -5.38
N ILE A 2 -0.61 16.65 -4.70
CA ILE A 2 0.47 15.76 -5.16
C ILE A 2 -0.05 14.98 -6.36
N GLU A 3 0.75 14.92 -7.43
CA GLU A 3 0.42 14.14 -8.62
C GLU A 3 0.52 12.64 -8.30
N ALA A 4 -0.52 11.87 -8.62
CA ALA A 4 -0.50 10.43 -8.43
C ALA A 4 0.39 9.77 -9.47
N ILE A 5 1.40 9.03 -9.01
CA ILE A 5 2.34 8.30 -9.87
C ILE A 5 1.78 6.92 -10.26
N LEU A 6 0.93 6.35 -9.40
CA LEU A 6 0.29 5.05 -9.58
C LEU A 6 -1.22 5.16 -9.36
N GLU A 7 -2.00 4.48 -10.21
CA GLU A 7 -3.46 4.42 -10.07
C GLU A 7 -3.92 3.53 -8.90
N ARG A 8 -3.02 2.69 -8.39
CA ARG A 8 -3.28 1.75 -7.29
C ARG A 8 -2.04 1.64 -6.42
N CYS A 9 -2.19 1.88 -5.14
CA CYS A 9 -1.12 1.67 -4.16
C CYS A 9 -1.70 1.29 -2.79
N ALA A 10 -0.83 0.82 -1.90
CA ALA A 10 -1.16 0.68 -0.49
C ALA A 10 -0.02 1.16 0.40
N GLY A 11 -0.38 1.95 1.41
CA GLY A 11 0.49 2.25 2.55
C GLY A 11 0.25 1.21 3.65
N ILE A 12 1.33 0.64 4.20
CA ILE A 12 1.29 -0.38 5.24
C ILE A 12 2.06 0.16 6.46
N ASP A 13 1.35 0.29 7.58
CA ASP A 13 1.93 0.60 8.89
C ASP A 13 2.00 -0.69 9.73
N VAL A 14 3.21 -1.09 10.11
CA VAL A 14 3.48 -2.35 10.81
C VAL A 14 3.80 -2.07 12.28
N GLY A 15 2.81 -2.30 13.13
CA GLY A 15 2.98 -2.26 14.58
C GLY A 15 3.27 -3.64 15.19
N LYS A 16 3.49 -3.67 16.52
CA LYS A 16 3.74 -4.95 17.24
C LYS A 16 2.54 -5.91 17.21
N LYS A 17 1.33 -5.39 17.42
CA LYS A 17 0.12 -6.19 17.55
C LYS A 17 -0.70 -6.26 16.26
N PHE A 18 -0.58 -5.24 15.42
CA PHE A 18 -1.45 -5.06 14.27
C PHE A 18 -0.69 -4.44 13.10
N VAL A 19 -1.17 -4.76 11.91
CA VAL A 19 -0.83 -4.10 10.66
C VAL A 19 -2.03 -3.29 10.21
N VAL A 20 -1.84 -2.01 9.92
CA VAL A 20 -2.89 -1.14 9.37
C VAL A 20 -2.53 -0.81 7.93
N VAL A 21 -3.48 -0.99 7.03
CA VAL A 21 -3.25 -0.84 5.60
C VAL A 21 -4.28 0.12 5.01
N CYS A 22 -3.78 1.10 4.28
CA CYS A 22 -4.56 2.05 3.50
C CYS A 22 -4.36 1.74 2.02
N VAL A 23 -5.41 1.28 1.34
CA VAL A 23 -5.45 1.06 -0.11
C VAL A 23 -6.05 2.30 -0.76
N MET A 24 -5.38 2.81 -1.80
CA MET A 24 -5.86 3.94 -2.61
C MET A 24 -5.96 3.49 -4.07
N THR A 25 -7.11 3.75 -4.69
CA THR A 25 -7.38 3.42 -6.10
C THR A 25 -8.08 4.57 -6.81
N GLY A 26 -7.61 4.98 -7.98
CA GLY A 26 -8.23 6.03 -8.77
C GLY A 26 -7.36 6.40 -9.98
N GLY A 27 -7.94 7.09 -10.96
CA GLY A 27 -7.16 7.64 -12.07
C GLY A 27 -6.15 8.67 -11.57
N ALA A 28 -5.04 8.87 -12.28
CA ALA A 28 -3.95 9.74 -11.84
C ALA A 28 -4.35 11.21 -11.59
N ARG A 29 -5.53 11.64 -12.08
CA ARG A 29 -6.08 12.99 -11.94
C ARG A 29 -7.38 13.05 -11.13
N ASP A 30 -7.85 11.90 -10.65
CA ASP A 30 -9.10 11.81 -9.90
C ASP A 30 -8.82 11.73 -8.39
N GLU A 31 -9.81 12.11 -7.58
CA GLU A 31 -9.79 11.85 -6.15
C GLU A 31 -9.78 10.32 -5.92
N PRO A 32 -8.77 9.76 -5.24
CA PRO A 32 -8.66 8.32 -5.08
C PRO A 32 -9.69 7.80 -4.08
N HIS A 33 -10.33 6.68 -4.42
CA HIS A 33 -11.10 5.91 -3.45
C HIS A 33 -10.14 5.25 -2.45
N THR A 34 -10.45 5.39 -1.15
CA THR A 34 -9.59 4.93 -0.07
C THR A 34 -10.28 3.89 0.80
N GLN A 35 -9.58 2.81 1.12
CA GLN A 35 -10.02 1.77 2.05
C GLN A 35 -8.98 1.52 3.13
N ILE A 36 -9.39 1.54 4.39
CA ILE A 36 -8.51 1.24 5.52
C ILE A 36 -8.96 -0.07 6.17
N LYS A 37 -8.04 -1.03 6.32
CA LYS A 37 -8.26 -2.26 7.08
C LYS A 37 -7.13 -2.55 8.04
N LYS A 38 -7.47 -3.24 9.12
CA LYS A 38 -6.56 -3.63 10.19
C LYS A 38 -6.51 -5.14 10.29
N PHE A 39 -5.30 -5.68 10.42
CA PHE A 39 -5.01 -7.11 10.52
C PHE A 39 -4.13 -7.37 11.74
N GLY A 40 -4.14 -8.59 12.27
CA GLY A 40 -3.14 -9.02 13.25
C GLY A 40 -1.75 -9.29 12.63
N THR A 41 -0.76 -9.55 13.48
CA THR A 41 0.63 -9.85 13.07
C THR A 41 0.97 -11.34 13.05
N ILE A 42 -0.02 -12.22 13.22
CA ILE A 42 0.17 -13.68 13.10
C ILE A 42 0.05 -14.11 11.64
N VAL A 43 0.62 -15.27 11.29
CA VAL A 43 0.72 -15.74 9.90
C VAL A 43 -0.62 -15.78 9.17
N SER A 44 -1.68 -16.29 9.80
CA SER A 44 -3.01 -16.35 9.17
C SER A 44 -3.60 -14.97 8.86
N GLU A 45 -3.34 -13.98 9.73
CA GLU A 45 -3.77 -12.60 9.50
C GLU A 45 -2.98 -11.95 8.36
N LEU A 46 -1.68 -12.24 8.27
CA LEU A 46 -0.84 -11.76 7.17
C LEU A 46 -1.20 -12.42 5.83
N GLN A 47 -1.66 -13.68 5.84
CA GLN A 47 -2.22 -14.33 4.65
C GLN A 47 -3.52 -13.67 4.21
N ARG A 48 -4.44 -13.39 5.15
CA ARG A 48 -5.69 -12.65 4.86
C ARG A 48 -5.41 -11.24 4.33
N LEU A 49 -4.38 -10.57 4.85
CA LEU A 49 -3.90 -9.30 4.31
C LEU A 49 -3.47 -9.47 2.84
N ALA A 50 -2.63 -10.46 2.55
CA ALA A 50 -2.12 -10.69 1.21
C ALA A 50 -3.23 -11.01 0.21
N GLU A 51 -4.18 -11.88 0.59
CA GLU A 51 -5.36 -12.20 -0.20
C GLU A 51 -6.19 -10.95 -0.50
N TRP A 52 -6.38 -10.09 0.51
CA TRP A 52 -7.11 -8.84 0.33
C TRP A 52 -6.39 -7.90 -0.64
N LEU A 53 -5.06 -7.72 -0.52
CA LEU A 53 -4.29 -6.89 -1.46
C LEU A 53 -4.42 -7.38 -2.91
N VAL A 54 -4.38 -8.70 -3.12
CA VAL A 54 -4.60 -9.31 -4.45
C VAL A 54 -6.03 -9.02 -4.95
N ALA A 55 -7.04 -9.11 -4.09
CA ALA A 55 -8.42 -8.78 -4.44
C ALA A 55 -8.59 -7.30 -4.86
N GLU A 56 -7.84 -6.38 -4.23
CA GLU A 56 -7.76 -4.96 -4.61
C GLU A 56 -6.88 -4.71 -5.86
N ARG A 57 -6.35 -5.79 -6.46
CA ARG A 57 -5.44 -5.79 -7.63
C ARG A 57 -4.08 -5.16 -7.35
N LEU A 58 -3.65 -5.18 -6.10
CA LEU A 58 -2.30 -4.84 -5.70
C LEU A 58 -1.44 -6.10 -5.73
N HIS A 59 -0.31 -6.02 -6.41
CA HIS A 59 0.61 -7.14 -6.57
C HIS A 59 2.00 -6.74 -6.06
N SER A 60 2.65 -7.67 -5.37
CA SER A 60 4.03 -7.46 -4.93
C SER A 60 4.98 -7.50 -6.13
N ARG A 61 5.52 -6.36 -6.52
CA ARG A 61 6.67 -6.26 -7.45
C ARG A 61 7.96 -6.46 -6.65
N ARG A 62 8.80 -7.42 -7.06
CA ARG A 62 10.07 -7.76 -6.40
C ARG A 62 11.31 -7.34 -7.18
N ASP A 63 11.11 -6.71 -8.33
CA ASP A 63 12.14 -6.19 -9.23
C ASP A 63 12.75 -4.86 -8.74
N GLY A 64 12.15 -4.23 -7.74
CA GLY A 64 12.60 -2.92 -7.24
C GLY A 64 12.32 -1.77 -8.21
N GLU A 65 11.43 -1.98 -9.19
CA GLU A 65 11.08 -1.01 -10.25
C GLU A 65 10.72 0.37 -9.67
N TYR A 66 10.08 0.41 -8.49
CA TYR A 66 9.65 1.66 -7.85
C TYR A 66 10.62 2.21 -6.80
N ARG A 67 11.81 1.64 -6.65
CA ARG A 67 12.76 2.05 -5.59
C ARG A 67 13.14 3.52 -5.68
N GLN A 68 13.38 4.01 -6.90
CA GLN A 68 13.73 5.41 -7.15
C GLN A 68 12.60 6.37 -6.74
N LEU A 69 11.33 5.96 -6.90
CA LEU A 69 10.16 6.76 -6.49
C LEU A 69 10.09 6.90 -4.96
N LEU A 70 10.41 5.82 -4.23
CA LEU A 70 10.42 5.83 -2.77
C LEU A 70 11.57 6.70 -2.23
N GLU A 71 12.76 6.59 -2.84
CA GLU A 71 13.93 7.39 -2.46
C GLU A 71 13.71 8.89 -2.69
N ALA A 72 13.05 9.26 -3.79
CA ALA A 72 12.71 10.66 -4.07
C ALA A 72 11.67 11.26 -3.10
N GLY A 73 10.81 10.43 -2.49
CA GLY A 73 9.78 10.86 -1.55
C GLY A 73 10.21 10.86 -0.08
N LEU A 74 11.35 10.26 0.26
CA LEU A 74 11.90 10.24 1.62
C LEU A 74 12.58 11.58 1.91
N GLN A 75 11.94 12.43 2.72
CA GLN A 75 12.65 13.57 3.28
C GLN A 75 13.76 13.08 4.24
N PRO A 76 14.95 13.70 4.24
CA PRO A 76 15.98 13.35 5.21
C PRO A 76 15.45 13.56 6.63
N ALA A 77 15.77 12.59 7.49
CA ALA A 77 15.38 12.56 8.90
C ALA A 77 16.05 13.66 9.73
#